data_AF-A0A662VCW9-F1
#
_entry.id   AF-A0A662VCW9-F1
#
_cell.length_a   1.000
_cell.length_b   1.000
_cell.length_c   1.000
_cell.angle_alpha   90.00
_cell.angle_beta   90.00
_cell.angle_gamma   90.00
#
_symmetry.space_group_name_H-M   'P 1'
#
loop_
_entity.id
_entity.type
_entity.pdbx_description
1 polymer ?
#
loop_
_entity_poly.entity_id
_entity_poly.type
_entity_poly.pdbx_seq_one_letter_code
_entity_poly.pdbx_strand_id
1 'polypeptide(L)'
;MRSLSKTEELAIYSFIAYLASSARGLLIEPQIYGPFRCLDAISRFIDLLGKLGISSMYLNELKEDIDKGKYLLLYDEDKFKEFIINLNVRLAKKIKEYLSL
;
A
#
# COMPACT_ATOMS: atom_id res chain seq x y z
N MET A 1 27.70 1.01 0.30
CA MET A 1 26.32 1.29 -0.14
C MET A 1 26.33 1.42 -1.67
N ARG A 2 25.45 0.75 -2.41
CA ARG A 2 25.38 0.88 -3.88
C ARG A 2 24.69 2.19 -4.26
N SER A 3 25.13 2.85 -5.33
CA SER A 3 24.39 3.97 -5.91
C SER A 3 23.15 3.48 -6.66
N LEU A 4 22.05 4.23 -6.53
CA LEU A 4 20.84 4.00 -7.31
C LEU A 4 21.06 4.50 -8.75
N SER A 5 20.44 3.83 -9.72
CA SER A 5 20.30 4.37 -11.07
C SER A 5 19.28 5.51 -11.08
N LYS A 6 19.37 6.39 -12.09
CA LYS A 6 18.39 7.47 -12.28
C LYS A 6 16.94 6.98 -12.33
N THR A 7 16.71 5.79 -12.89
CA THR A 7 15.37 5.18 -12.97
C THR A 7 14.86 4.75 -11.59
N GLU A 8 15.73 4.19 -10.76
CA GLU A 8 15.39 3.81 -9.38
C GLU A 8 15.11 5.04 -8.52
N GLU A 9 15.93 6.08 -8.62
CA GLU A 9 15.70 7.37 -7.96
C GLU A 9 14.38 7.99 -8.38
N LEU A 10 14.09 8.02 -9.68
CA LEU A 10 12.83 8.54 -10.20
C LEU A 10 11.62 7.75 -9.68
N ALA A 11 11.71 6.43 -9.59
CA ALA A 11 10.63 5.60 -9.06
C ALA A 11 10.37 5.90 -7.57
N ILE A 12 11.44 6.08 -6.78
CA ILE A 12 11.36 6.46 -5.36
C ILE A 12 10.76 7.86 -5.21
N TYR A 13 11.25 8.85 -5.96
CA TYR A 13 10.72 10.21 -5.91
C TYR A 13 9.26 10.29 -6.35
N SER A 14 8.85 9.48 -7.32
CA SER A 14 7.45 9.40 -7.76
C SER A 14 6.54 8.88 -6.64
N PHE A 15 6.99 7.88 -5.88
CA PHE A 15 6.26 7.35 -4.73
C PHE A 15 6.17 8.40 -3.60
N ILE A 16 7.27 9.09 -3.29
CA ILE A 16 7.28 10.17 -2.29
C ILE A 16 6.35 11.32 -2.71
N ALA A 17 6.40 11.73 -3.98
CA ALA A 17 5.52 12.76 -4.52
C ALA A 17 4.04 12.35 -4.43
N TYR A 18 3.73 11.07 -4.68
CA TYR A 18 2.39 10.54 -4.48
C TYR A 18 1.92 10.65 -3.03
N LEU A 19 2.77 10.31 -2.05
CA LEU A 19 2.44 10.43 -0.63
C LEU A 19 2.22 11.90 -0.23
N ALA A 20 3.09 12.81 -0.66
CA ALA A 20 2.96 14.24 -0.38
C ALA A 20 1.68 14.84 -0.99
N SER A 21 1.37 14.48 -2.24
CA SER A 21 0.13 14.89 -2.90
C SER A 21 -1.10 14.30 -2.22
N SER A 22 -1.02 13.05 -1.76
CA SER A 22 -2.07 12.38 -1.00
C SER A 22 -2.35 13.09 0.32
N ALA A 23 -1.31 13.41 1.09
CA ALA A 23 -1.44 14.18 2.32
C ALA A 23 -2.07 15.56 2.09
N ARG A 24 -1.64 16.27 1.04
CA ARG A 24 -2.26 17.55 0.66
C ARG A 24 -3.74 17.40 0.31
N GLY A 25 -4.11 16.37 -0.45
CA GLY A 25 -5.51 16.10 -0.81
C GLY A 25 -6.41 15.91 0.40
N LEU A 26 -5.92 15.20 1.42
CA LEU A 26 -6.66 14.94 2.66
C LEU A 26 -6.95 16.16 3.53
N LEU A 27 -6.33 17.33 3.24
CA LEU A 27 -6.70 18.58 3.91
C LEU A 27 -8.09 19.10 3.49
N ILE A 28 -8.59 18.66 2.33
CA ILE A 28 -9.85 19.15 1.73
C ILE A 28 -10.81 18.03 1.32
N GLU A 29 -10.33 16.79 1.20
CA GLU A 29 -11.13 15.62 0.83
C GLU A 29 -11.87 15.02 2.04
N PRO A 30 -12.96 14.26 1.82
CA PRO A 30 -13.62 13.51 2.89
C PRO A 30 -12.65 12.54 3.59
N GLN A 31 -12.80 12.40 4.91
CA GLN A 31 -11.88 11.60 5.73
C GLN A 31 -11.72 10.14 5.27
N ILE A 32 -12.77 9.55 4.68
CA ILE A 32 -12.77 8.16 4.20
C ILE A 32 -11.78 7.92 3.04
N TYR A 33 -11.36 8.97 2.32
CA TYR A 33 -10.29 8.86 1.32
C TYR A 33 -8.92 8.63 1.94
N GLY A 34 -8.72 8.94 3.23
CA GLY A 34 -7.47 8.70 3.96
C GLY A 34 -7.09 7.21 3.93
N PRO A 35 -7.93 6.32 4.45
CA PRO A 35 -7.73 4.88 4.35
C PRO A 35 -7.51 4.39 2.91
N PHE A 36 -8.26 4.91 1.93
CA PHE A 36 -8.07 4.55 0.52
C PHE A 36 -6.66 4.90 0.02
N ARG A 37 -6.19 6.12 0.30
CA ARG A 37 -4.84 6.56 -0.09
C ARG A 37 -3.74 5.75 0.60
N CYS A 38 -3.94 5.33 1.85
CA CYS A 38 -3.01 4.43 2.53
C CYS A 38 -2.93 3.06 1.83
N LEU A 39 -4.07 2.46 1.45
CA LEU A 39 -4.10 1.19 0.72
C LEU A 39 -3.46 1.31 -0.66
N ASP A 40 -3.77 2.36 -1.41
CA ASP A 40 -3.16 2.60 -2.73
C ASP A 40 -1.64 2.87 -2.60
N ALA A 41 -1.19 3.54 -1.53
CA ALA A 41 0.22 3.68 -1.22
C ALA A 41 0.91 2.34 -0.98
N ILE A 42 0.29 1.42 -0.23
CA ILE A 42 0.86 0.08 0.00
C ILE A 42 1.02 -0.67 -1.32
N SER A 43 0.00 -0.67 -2.18
CA SER A 43 0.08 -1.32 -3.50
C SER A 43 1.22 -0.75 -4.36
N ARG A 44 1.32 0.59 -4.45
CA ARG A 44 2.40 1.28 -5.18
C ARG A 44 3.78 1.02 -4.58
N PHE A 45 3.86 0.86 -3.26
CA PHE A 45 5.11 0.53 -2.59
C PHE A 45 5.57 -0.88 -2.96
N ILE A 46 4.67 -1.85 -3.02
CA ILE A 46 4.99 -3.21 -3.47
C ILE A 46 5.45 -3.19 -4.94
N ASP A 47 4.82 -2.41 -5.82
CA ASP A 47 5.30 -2.20 -7.19
C ASP A 47 6.72 -1.59 -7.23
N LEU A 48 6.99 -0.61 -6.37
CA LEU A 48 8.31 -0.01 -6.26
C LEU A 48 9.36 -1.04 -5.83
N LEU A 49 9.06 -1.86 -4.82
CA LEU A 49 9.95 -2.96 -4.40
C LEU A 49 10.26 -3.89 -5.57
N GLY A 50 9.26 -4.26 -6.37
CA GLY A 50 9.44 -5.08 -7.57
C GLY A 50 10.39 -4.45 -8.59
N LYS A 51 10.27 -3.14 -8.84
CA LYS A 51 11.19 -2.38 -9.71
C LYS A 51 12.63 -2.36 -9.20
N LEU A 52 12.82 -2.46 -7.89
CA LEU A 52 14.12 -2.55 -7.22
C LEU A 52 14.64 -3.99 -7.10
N GLY A 53 13.95 -4.96 -7.71
CA GLY A 53 14.31 -6.37 -7.66
C GLY A 53 13.95 -7.08 -6.35
N ILE A 54 13.12 -6.46 -5.51
CA ILE A 54 12.65 -7.02 -4.24
C ILE A 54 11.22 -7.53 -4.44
N SER A 55 11.02 -8.85 -4.39
CA SER A 55 9.69 -9.45 -4.54
C SER A 55 9.56 -10.74 -3.75
N SER A 56 8.31 -11.12 -3.45
CA SER A 56 7.96 -12.43 -2.91
C SER A 56 6.54 -12.80 -3.31
N MET A 57 6.22 -14.09 -3.32
CA MET A 57 4.86 -14.57 -3.63
C MET A 57 3.82 -13.92 -2.72
N TYR A 58 4.12 -13.84 -1.42
CA TYR A 58 3.23 -13.20 -0.43
C TYR A 58 3.02 -11.71 -0.72
N LEU A 59 4.05 -10.95 -1.12
CA LEU A 59 3.89 -9.54 -1.46
C LEU A 59 2.99 -9.34 -2.69
N ASN A 60 3.11 -10.21 -3.69
CA ASN A 60 2.28 -10.16 -4.89
C ASN A 60 0.80 -10.46 -4.56
N GLU A 61 0.54 -11.51 -3.78
CA GLU A 61 -0.81 -11.84 -3.31
C GLU A 61 -1.41 -10.71 -2.46
N LEU A 62 -0.62 -10.16 -1.53
CA LEU A 62 -1.04 -9.05 -0.68
C LEU A 62 -1.44 -7.84 -1.53
N LYS A 63 -0.66 -7.52 -2.57
CA LYS A 63 -0.95 -6.43 -3.49
C LYS A 63 -2.27 -6.67 -4.23
N GLU A 64 -2.47 -7.85 -4.79
CA GLU A 64 -3.71 -8.17 -5.51
C GLU A 64 -4.95 -7.99 -4.63
N ASP A 65 -4.88 -8.44 -3.38
CA ASP A 65 -5.99 -8.30 -2.44
C ASP A 65 -6.24 -6.83 -2.07
N ILE A 66 -5.19 -6.03 -1.89
CA ILE A 66 -5.29 -4.59 -1.66
C ILE A 66 -5.87 -3.85 -2.87
N ASP A 67 -5.44 -4.20 -4.07
CA ASP A 67 -5.95 -3.58 -5.30
C ASP A 67 -7.43 -3.85 -5.52
N LYS A 68 -7.92 -5.04 -5.16
CA LYS A 68 -9.36 -5.36 -5.19
C LYS A 68 -10.09 -4.65 -4.04
N GLY A 69 -9.56 -4.75 -2.82
CA GLY A 69 -10.19 -4.25 -1.61
C GLY A 69 -10.34 -2.73 -1.57
N LYS A 70 -9.36 -1.98 -2.09
CA LYS A 70 -9.41 -0.50 -2.07
C LYS A 70 -10.60 0.07 -2.85
N TYR A 71 -11.06 -0.61 -3.91
CA TYR A 71 -12.20 -0.15 -4.69
C TYR A 71 -13.56 -0.46 -4.05
N LEU A 72 -13.61 -1.23 -2.96
CA LEU A 72 -14.85 -1.44 -2.20
C LEU A 72 -15.47 -0.11 -1.74
N LEU A 73 -14.65 0.90 -1.46
CA LEU A 73 -15.12 2.24 -1.09
C LEU A 73 -16.15 2.81 -2.08
N LEU A 74 -16.06 2.46 -3.36
CA LEU A 74 -16.96 2.98 -4.39
C LEU A 74 -18.35 2.33 -4.38
N TYR A 75 -18.49 1.16 -3.77
CA TYR A 75 -19.69 0.32 -3.92
C TYR A 75 -20.28 -0.15 -2.58
N ASP A 76 -19.47 -0.26 -1.53
CA ASP A 76 -19.83 -0.79 -0.21
C ASP A 76 -18.81 -0.31 0.85
N GLU A 77 -19.11 0.82 1.50
CA GLU A 77 -18.23 1.43 2.51
C GLU A 77 -18.03 0.54 3.75
N ASP A 78 -19.04 -0.25 4.12
CA ASP A 78 -18.94 -1.13 5.29
C ASP A 78 -18.00 -2.32 5.00
N LYS A 79 -18.10 -2.92 3.82
CA LYS A 79 -17.10 -3.92 3.38
C LYS A 79 -15.71 -3.33 3.22
N PHE A 80 -15.59 -2.06 2.83
CA PHE A 80 -14.31 -1.38 2.79
C PHE A 80 -13.67 -1.25 4.19
N LYS A 81 -14.46 -0.88 5.20
CA LYS A 81 -14.01 -0.84 6.60
C LYS A 81 -13.62 -2.22 7.11
N GLU A 82 -14.44 -3.23 6.84
CA GLU A 82 -14.16 -4.62 7.22
C GLU A 82 -12.86 -5.11 6.57
N PHE A 83 -12.66 -4.81 5.29
CA PHE A 83 -11.43 -5.15 4.55
C PHE A 83 -10.18 -4.58 5.23
N ILE A 84 -10.21 -3.31 5.66
CA ILE A 84 -9.08 -2.67 6.35
C ILE A 84 -8.75 -3.39 7.66
N ILE A 85 -9.76 -3.75 8.46
CA ILE A 85 -9.58 -4.47 9.72
C ILE A 85 -8.97 -5.85 9.46
N ASN A 86 -9.52 -6.59 8.50
CA ASN A 86 -9.05 -7.93 8.14
C ASN A 86 -7.62 -7.90 7.59
N LEU A 87 -7.27 -6.89 6.79
CA LEU A 87 -5.92 -6.68 6.29
C LEU A 87 -4.93 -6.45 7.43
N ASN A 88 -5.29 -5.64 8.43
CA ASN A 88 -4.45 -5.40 9.61
C ASN A 88 -4.19 -6.70 10.38
N VAL A 89 -5.24 -7.48 10.66
CA VAL A 89 -5.14 -8.78 11.33
C VAL A 89 -4.26 -9.75 10.54
N ARG A 90 -4.42 -9.81 9.21
CA ARG A 90 -3.59 -10.65 8.33
C ARG A 90 -2.12 -10.28 8.42
N LEU A 91 -1.78 -9.00 8.34
CA LEU A 91 -0.39 -8.53 8.44
C LEU A 91 0.20 -8.81 9.82
N ALA A 92 -0.57 -8.61 10.90
CA ALA A 92 -0.14 -8.96 12.25
C ALA A 92 0.17 -10.45 12.39
N LYS A 93 -0.69 -11.33 11.85
CA LYS A 93 -0.43 -12.78 11.80
C LYS A 93 0.84 -13.10 11.02
N LYS A 94 1.04 -12.45 9.86
CA LYS A 94 2.25 -12.68 9.07
C LYS A 94 3.53 -12.29 9.82
N ILE A 95 3.51 -11.15 10.50
CA ILE A 95 4.63 -10.70 11.34
C ILE A 95 4.89 -11.70 12.46
N LYS A 96 3.83 -12.20 13.12
CA LYS A 96 3.93 -13.22 14.16
C LYS A 96 4.64 -14.49 13.66
N GLU A 97 4.30 -14.98 12.47
CA GLU A 97 4.99 -16.13 11.84
C GLU A 97 6.50 -15.89 11.70
N TYR A 98 6.91 -14.70 11.26
CA TYR A 98 8.34 -14.34 11.13
C TYR A 98 9.06 -14.22 12.48
N LEU A 99 8.34 -13.81 13.53
CA LEU A 99 8.89 -13.65 14.88
C LEU A 99 8.89 -14.97 15.67
N SER A 100 8.35 -16.07 15.14
CA SER A 100 8.23 -17.37 15.82
C SER A 100 7.49 -17.29 17.17
N LEU A 101 6.56 -16.34 17.28
CA LEU A 101 5.67 -16.14 18.43
C LEU A 101 4.35 -16.91 18.26
#